data_AF-A0A1G2Z5M4-F1
#
_entry.id   AF-A0A1G2Z5M4-F1
#
_cell.length_a   1.000
_cell.length_b   1.000
_cell.length_c   1.000
_cell.angle_alpha   90.00
_cell.angle_beta   90.00
_cell.angle_gamma   90.00
#
_symmetry.space_group_name_H-M   'P 1'
#
loop_
_entity.id
_entity.type
_entity.pdbx_description
1 polymer ?
#
loop_
_entity_poly.entity_id
_entity_poly.type
_entity_poly.pdbx_seq_one_letter_code
_entity_poly.pdbx_strand_id
1 'polypeptide(L)'
;MAGLRHSKGVTLIEMLVVLGIIVVLAGIVVTVTLRVGTQSNENVVNSAFTVLGSALREYHEFMGQFPPQAEQKPVNAVAHVELLYRELYTVPASRQVLEKLDPKLVTNKDGLADVPELRDPWGTVLDYIYTPDDSFPELISAGRDKQFGTADDINSKGKR
;
A
#
# COMPACT_ATOMS: atom_id res chain seq x y z
N MET A 1 38.84 49.59 -23.64
CA MET A 1 38.35 48.68 -24.71
C MET A 1 36.99 48.16 -24.29
N ALA A 2 35.90 48.71 -24.83
CA ALA A 2 34.54 48.27 -24.51
C ALA A 2 34.01 47.43 -25.69
N GLY A 3 33.87 46.11 -25.46
CA GLY A 3 33.32 45.19 -26.44
C GLY A 3 31.82 45.42 -26.63
N LEU A 4 31.42 45.74 -27.86
CA LEU A 4 30.01 45.77 -28.27
C LEU A 4 29.43 44.35 -28.15
N ARG A 5 28.54 44.15 -27.16
CA ARG A 5 27.73 42.93 -27.07
C ARG A 5 26.64 43.01 -28.14
N HIS A 6 26.75 42.17 -29.15
CA HIS A 6 25.73 42.03 -30.19
C HIS A 6 24.59 41.14 -29.66
N SER A 7 23.55 41.76 -29.13
CA SER A 7 22.30 41.07 -28.77
C SER A 7 21.57 40.73 -30.07
N LYS A 8 21.61 39.46 -30.49
CA LYS A 8 20.80 39.00 -31.62
C LYS A 8 19.32 39.06 -31.22
N GLY A 9 18.53 39.84 -31.94
CA GLY A 9 17.08 39.92 -31.76
C GLY A 9 16.44 38.61 -32.18
N VAL A 10 15.80 37.91 -31.23
CA VAL A 10 15.04 36.69 -31.50
C VAL A 10 13.72 37.08 -32.15
N THR A 11 13.31 36.37 -33.20
CA THR A 11 12.09 36.72 -33.93
C THR A 11 10.84 36.27 -33.17
N LEU A 12 9.72 36.98 -33.32
CA LEU A 12 8.45 36.63 -32.65
C LEU A 12 7.99 35.20 -32.99
N ILE A 13 8.24 34.75 -34.21
CA ILE A 13 7.90 33.40 -34.67
C ILE A 13 8.71 32.32 -33.93
N GLU A 14 9.98 32.58 -33.64
CA GLU A 14 10.87 31.65 -32.94
C GLU A 14 10.45 31.48 -31.48
N MET A 15 10.08 32.57 -30.80
CA MET A 15 9.51 32.50 -29.44
C MET A 15 8.17 31.77 -29.41
N LEU A 16 7.33 31.92 -30.44
CA LEU A 16 6.05 31.22 -30.55
C LEU A 16 6.24 29.70 -30.73
N VAL A 17 7.17 29.30 -31.60
CA VAL A 17 7.51 27.88 -31.82
C VAL A 17 8.07 27.27 -30.53
N VAL A 18 8.97 27.97 -29.83
CA VAL A 18 9.55 27.49 -28.57
C VAL A 18 8.47 27.32 -27.50
N LEU A 19 7.57 28.29 -27.33
CA LEU A 19 6.47 28.18 -26.38
C LEU A 19 5.55 26.99 -26.72
N GLY A 20 5.25 26.79 -28.01
CA GLY A 20 4.46 25.65 -28.47
C GLY A 20 5.10 24.30 -28.13
N ILE A 21 6.41 24.15 -28.36
CA ILE A 21 7.15 22.93 -28.00
C ILE A 21 7.15 22.72 -26.48
N ILE A 22 7.35 23.78 -25.68
CA ILE A 22 7.33 23.69 -24.21
C ILE A 22 5.97 23.21 -23.69
N VAL A 23 4.87 23.72 -24.23
CA VAL A 23 3.50 23.31 -23.84
C VAL A 23 3.25 21.83 -24.16
N VAL A 24 3.67 21.37 -25.34
CA VAL A 24 3.54 19.96 -25.74
C VAL A 24 4.38 19.06 -24.83
N LEU A 25 5.64 19.41 -24.59
CA LEU A 25 6.54 18.64 -23.72
C LEU A 25 6.04 18.60 -22.28
N ALA A 26 5.59 19.73 -21.73
CA ALA A 26 5.02 19.81 -20.39
C ALA A 26 3.76 18.93 -20.25
N GLY A 27 2.89 18.91 -21.26
CA GLY A 27 1.71 18.04 -21.26
C GLY A 27 2.05 16.55 -21.21
N ILE A 28 3.05 16.11 -21.97
CA ILE A 28 3.51 14.72 -21.97
C ILE A 28 4.10 14.34 -20.61
N VAL A 29 4.94 15.20 -20.01
CA VAL A 29 5.56 14.94 -18.70
C VAL A 29 4.50 14.73 -17.61
N VAL A 30 3.47 15.57 -17.55
CA VAL A 30 2.39 15.46 -16.54
C VAL A 30 1.65 14.12 -16.69
N THR A 31 1.28 13.73 -17.90
CA THR A 31 0.51 12.49 -18.14
C THR A 31 1.26 11.21 -17.79
N VAL A 32 2.58 11.16 -17.99
CA VAL A 32 3.41 10.00 -17.64
C VAL A 32 3.52 9.82 -16.12
N THR A 33 3.64 10.91 -15.37
CA THR A 33 3.81 10.83 -13.90
C THR A 33 2.61 10.24 -13.16
N LEU A 34 1.39 10.40 -13.68
CA LEU A 34 0.17 9.92 -13.02
C LEU A 34 -0.11 8.41 -13.20
N ARG A 35 0.53 7.74 -14.18
CA ARG A 35 0.21 6.34 -14.53
C ARG A 35 1.10 5.29 -13.87
N VAL A 36 2.21 5.69 -13.25
CA VAL A 36 3.23 4.77 -12.72
C VAL A 36 2.87 4.18 -11.34
N GLY A 37 1.88 4.72 -10.63
CA GLY A 37 1.60 4.34 -9.24
C GLY A 37 0.81 3.06 -9.00
N THR A 38 -0.10 2.65 -9.88
CA THR A 38 -1.14 1.66 -9.51
C THR A 38 -0.62 0.22 -9.45
N GLN A 39 0.09 -0.26 -10.49
CA GLN A 39 0.70 -1.59 -10.47
C GLN A 39 1.77 -1.70 -9.37
N SER A 40 2.46 -0.58 -9.13
CA SER A 40 3.28 -0.27 -7.96
C SER A 40 2.68 -0.81 -6.65
N ASN A 41 1.51 -0.24 -6.36
CA ASN A 41 0.82 -0.41 -5.09
C ASN A 41 0.25 -1.82 -4.93
N GLU A 42 -0.36 -2.39 -5.97
CA GLU A 42 -0.86 -3.76 -5.92
C GLU A 42 0.27 -4.77 -5.60
N ASN A 43 1.45 -4.58 -6.19
CA ASN A 43 2.60 -5.44 -5.91
C ASN A 43 3.06 -5.34 -4.45
N VAL A 44 2.99 -4.15 -3.86
CA VAL A 44 3.30 -3.92 -2.44
C VAL A 44 2.29 -4.66 -1.55
N VAL A 45 0.99 -4.59 -1.86
CA VAL A 45 -0.05 -5.34 -1.12
C VAL A 45 0.15 -6.84 -1.23
N ASN A 46 0.39 -7.36 -2.43
CA ASN A 46 0.61 -8.80 -2.63
C ASN A 46 1.85 -9.31 -1.90
N SER A 47 2.93 -8.52 -1.87
CA SER A 47 4.12 -8.82 -1.08
C SER A 47 3.79 -8.84 0.43
N ALA A 48 3.02 -7.87 0.92
CA ALA A 48 2.57 -7.82 2.30
C ALA A 48 1.73 -9.05 2.68
N PHE A 49 0.78 -9.46 1.84
CA PHE A 49 -0.01 -10.67 2.05
C PHE A 49 0.84 -11.93 2.10
N THR A 50 1.89 -12.00 1.28
CA THR A 50 2.84 -13.13 1.31
C THR A 50 3.59 -13.20 2.64
N VAL A 51 4.05 -12.04 3.15
CA VAL A 51 4.75 -11.95 4.45
C VAL A 51 3.79 -12.26 5.60
N LEU A 52 2.62 -11.63 5.63
CA LEU A 52 1.60 -11.85 6.67
C LEU A 52 1.08 -13.29 6.66
N GLY A 53 0.84 -13.87 5.49
CA GLY A 53 0.46 -15.28 5.34
C GLY A 53 1.55 -16.23 5.83
N SER A 54 2.83 -15.88 5.64
CA SER A 54 3.94 -16.66 6.20
C SER A 54 3.98 -16.53 7.73
N ALA A 55 3.84 -15.32 8.27
CA ALA A 55 3.79 -15.09 9.72
C ALA A 55 2.60 -15.80 10.39
N LEU A 56 1.44 -15.81 9.74
CA LEU A 56 0.25 -16.56 10.17
C LEU A 56 0.51 -18.07 10.21
N ARG A 57 1.24 -18.62 9.23
CA ARG A 57 1.61 -20.03 9.21
C ARG A 57 2.53 -20.38 10.38
N GLU A 58 3.58 -19.59 10.61
CA GLU A 58 4.48 -19.77 11.76
C GLU A 58 3.73 -19.70 13.10
N TYR A 59 2.78 -18.76 13.20
CA TYR A 59 1.92 -18.65 14.39
C TYR A 59 1.06 -19.90 14.57
N HIS A 60 0.40 -20.37 13.51
CA HIS A 60 -0.44 -21.57 13.54
C HIS A 60 0.36 -22.83 13.84
N GLU A 61 1.58 -22.97 13.32
CA GLU A 61 2.48 -24.08 13.64
C GLU A 61 2.85 -24.12 15.13
N PHE A 62 2.97 -22.95 15.77
CA PHE A 62 3.28 -22.86 17.19
C PHE A 62 2.06 -23.00 18.11
N MET A 63 0.95 -22.33 17.78
CA MET A 63 -0.25 -22.25 18.62
C MET A 63 -1.31 -23.32 18.30
N GLY A 64 -1.21 -23.98 17.15
CA GLY A 64 -2.19 -24.95 16.64
C GLY A 64 -3.49 -24.33 16.11
N GLN A 65 -3.59 -23.00 16.08
CA GLN A 65 -4.75 -22.26 15.59
C GLN A 65 -4.31 -20.88 15.07
N PHE A 66 -5.13 -20.24 14.23
CA PHE A 66 -4.91 -18.86 13.82
C PHE A 66 -5.40 -17.87 14.90
N PRO A 67 -4.92 -16.61 14.87
CA PRO A 67 -5.40 -15.59 15.79
C PRO A 67 -6.94 -15.48 15.79
N PRO A 68 -7.60 -15.53 16.95
CA PRO A 68 -9.06 -15.50 16.99
C PRO A 68 -9.58 -14.12 16.59
N GLN A 69 -10.74 -14.11 15.96
CA GLN A 69 -11.45 -12.90 15.56
C GLN A 69 -12.87 -12.91 16.16
N ALA A 70 -13.19 -11.87 16.92
CA ALA A 70 -14.47 -11.79 17.62
C ALA A 70 -15.64 -11.43 16.70
N GLU A 71 -15.41 -10.63 15.66
CA GLU A 71 -16.41 -10.22 14.67
C GLU A 71 -15.76 -9.97 13.31
N GLN A 72 -16.55 -9.95 12.23
CA GLN A 72 -16.05 -9.85 10.84
C GLN A 72 -16.58 -8.61 10.11
N LYS A 73 -17.02 -7.59 10.85
CA LYS A 73 -17.57 -6.38 10.24
C LYS A 73 -16.43 -5.49 9.71
N PRO A 74 -16.42 -5.11 8.43
CA PRO A 74 -15.33 -4.30 7.86
C PRO A 74 -15.12 -2.95 8.54
N VAL A 75 -16.15 -2.41 9.21
CA VAL A 75 -16.06 -1.17 10.01
C VAL A 75 -15.00 -1.27 11.13
N ASN A 76 -14.68 -2.49 11.57
CA ASN A 76 -13.73 -2.76 12.64
C ASN A 76 -12.39 -3.34 12.14
N ALA A 77 -12.09 -3.18 10.84
CA ALA A 77 -10.84 -3.64 10.23
C ALA A 77 -9.58 -3.20 10.99
N VAL A 78 -9.59 -1.98 11.56
CA VAL A 78 -8.50 -1.47 12.42
C VAL A 78 -8.28 -2.38 13.63
N ALA A 79 -9.35 -2.69 14.37
CA ALA A 79 -9.25 -3.58 15.53
C ALA A 79 -8.83 -5.00 15.13
N HIS A 80 -9.32 -5.51 14.00
CA HIS A 80 -8.94 -6.85 13.51
C HIS A 80 -7.44 -6.94 13.23
N VAL A 81 -6.87 -5.95 12.53
CA VAL A 81 -5.45 -5.97 12.16
C VAL A 81 -4.52 -5.69 13.34
N GLU A 82 -4.93 -4.84 14.28
CA GLU A 82 -4.16 -4.58 15.50
C GLU A 82 -4.09 -5.85 16.37
N LEU A 83 -5.22 -6.53 16.55
CA LEU A 83 -5.27 -7.81 17.24
C LEU A 83 -4.41 -8.86 16.53
N LEU A 84 -4.56 -8.98 15.21
CA LEU A 84 -3.71 -9.85 14.39
C LEU A 84 -2.22 -9.56 14.64
N TYR A 85 -1.79 -8.32 14.47
CA TYR A 85 -0.38 -7.94 14.59
C TYR A 85 0.16 -8.24 15.98
N ARG A 86 -0.62 -7.94 17.03
CA ARG A 86 -0.25 -8.23 18.42
C ARG A 86 -0.07 -9.73 18.65
N GLU A 87 -1.02 -10.55 18.20
CA GLU A 87 -0.96 -12.01 18.36
C GLU A 87 0.24 -12.60 17.62
N LEU A 88 0.46 -12.21 16.37
CA LEU A 88 1.65 -12.63 15.60
C LEU A 88 2.95 -12.23 16.29
N TYR A 89 3.00 -11.06 16.93
CA TYR A 89 4.18 -10.60 17.66
C TYR A 89 4.49 -11.45 18.90
N THR A 90 3.52 -12.21 19.45
CA THR A 90 3.76 -13.08 20.62
C THR A 90 4.64 -14.29 20.28
N VAL A 91 4.61 -14.76 19.03
CA VAL A 91 5.37 -15.93 18.58
C VAL A 91 6.69 -15.48 17.94
N PRO A 92 7.86 -15.93 18.43
CA PRO A 92 9.16 -15.49 17.91
C PRO A 92 9.37 -15.74 16.41
N ALA A 93 8.97 -16.91 15.91
CA ALA A 93 9.10 -17.25 14.48
C ALA A 93 8.24 -16.34 13.60
N SER A 94 6.99 -16.11 14.00
CA SER A 94 6.07 -15.20 13.32
C SER A 94 6.60 -13.75 13.31
N ARG A 95 7.11 -13.27 14.46
CA ARG A 95 7.74 -11.94 14.57
C ARG A 95 8.90 -11.74 13.60
N GLN A 96 9.80 -12.71 13.48
CA GLN A 96 10.93 -12.64 12.54
C GLN A 96 10.48 -12.53 11.08
N VAL A 97 9.31 -13.10 10.74
CA VAL A 97 8.73 -12.94 9.41
C VAL A 97 8.16 -11.53 9.24
N LEU A 98 7.49 -10.97 10.26
CA LEU A 98 6.94 -9.61 10.23
C LEU A 98 8.01 -8.53 10.02
N GLU A 99 9.25 -8.75 10.47
CA GLU A 99 10.37 -7.82 10.24
C GLU A 99 10.70 -7.61 8.75
N LYS A 100 10.23 -8.49 7.87
CA LYS A 100 10.41 -8.40 6.41
C LYS A 100 9.33 -7.57 5.72
N LEU A 101 8.31 -7.12 6.47
CA LEU A 101 7.22 -6.32 5.91
C LEU A 101 7.73 -4.97 5.43
N ASP A 102 7.17 -4.45 4.34
CA ASP A 102 7.54 -3.12 3.85
C ASP A 102 7.22 -2.07 4.93
N PRO A 103 8.20 -1.30 5.43
CA PRO A 103 8.00 -0.33 6.49
C PRO A 103 7.02 0.78 6.10
N LYS A 104 6.74 0.99 4.81
CA LYS A 104 5.72 1.95 4.34
C LYS A 104 4.30 1.56 4.72
N LEU A 105 4.04 0.26 4.91
CA LEU A 105 2.73 -0.24 5.28
C LEU A 105 2.51 -0.18 6.79
N VAL A 106 3.60 -0.16 7.55
CA VAL A 106 3.57 -0.09 9.01
C VAL A 106 3.46 1.37 9.42
N THR A 107 2.25 1.80 9.76
CA THR A 107 1.97 3.16 10.19
C THR A 107 1.68 3.18 11.69
N ASN A 108 2.35 4.07 12.41
CA ASN A 108 1.93 4.44 13.77
C ASN A 108 1.31 5.85 13.67
N LYS A 109 0.06 5.91 13.23
CA LYS A 109 -0.68 7.18 13.26
C LYS A 109 -1.20 7.35 14.68
N ASP A 110 -0.95 8.54 15.21
CA ASP A 110 -1.54 9.09 16.44
C ASP A 110 -0.89 8.71 17.77
N GLY A 111 0.17 7.90 17.83
CA GLY A 111 0.90 7.66 19.10
C GLY A 111 0.01 7.13 20.23
N LEU A 112 -1.14 6.55 19.87
CA LEU A 112 -2.22 6.12 20.77
C LEU A 112 -2.40 4.60 20.78
N ALA A 113 -1.52 3.84 20.13
CA ALA A 113 -1.40 2.40 20.34
C ALA A 113 0.07 1.97 20.28
N ASP A 114 0.49 1.12 21.23
CA ASP A 114 1.77 0.38 21.18
C ASP A 114 1.83 -0.62 20.01
N VAL A 115 0.75 -0.76 19.24
CA VAL A 115 0.63 -1.71 18.13
C VAL A 115 0.55 -0.96 16.80
N PRO A 116 1.40 -1.30 15.80
CA PRO A 116 1.35 -0.65 14.50
C PRO A 116 0.06 -0.96 13.72
N GLU A 117 -0.47 0.04 13.02
CA GLU A 117 -1.52 -0.14 12.02
C GLU A 117 -0.90 -0.57 10.68
N LEU A 118 -1.43 -1.63 10.07
CA LEU A 118 -1.02 -2.03 8.72
C LEU A 118 -1.93 -1.36 7.70
N ARG A 119 -1.41 -0.35 7.00
CA ARG A 119 -2.11 0.39 5.96
C ARG A 119 -1.61 -0.01 4.58
N ASP A 120 -2.54 -0.18 3.64
CA ASP A 120 -2.24 -0.35 2.23
C ASP A 120 -1.60 0.93 1.61
N PRO A 121 -1.07 0.87 0.38
CA PRO A 121 -0.47 2.03 -0.28
C PRO A 121 -1.44 3.20 -0.55
N TRP A 122 -2.75 2.97 -0.44
CA TRP A 122 -3.78 4.00 -0.58
C TRP A 122 -4.16 4.62 0.78
N GLY A 123 -3.58 4.11 1.87
CA GLY A 123 -3.72 4.60 3.24
C GLY A 123 -4.87 3.99 4.02
N THR A 124 -5.53 2.97 3.49
CA THR A 124 -6.61 2.23 4.16
C THR A 124 -6.02 1.11 4.99
N VAL A 125 -6.55 0.86 6.19
CA VAL A 125 -6.07 -0.25 7.02
C VAL A 125 -6.45 -1.57 6.36
N LEU A 126 -5.54 -2.55 6.38
CA LEU A 126 -5.84 -3.91 5.91
C LEU A 126 -6.84 -4.57 6.85
N ASP A 127 -7.76 -5.36 6.31
CA ASP A 127 -8.67 -6.18 7.10
C ASP A 127 -8.15 -7.61 7.23
N TYR A 128 -8.47 -8.23 8.36
CA TYR A 128 -8.22 -9.63 8.67
C TYR A 128 -9.57 -10.30 8.91
N ILE A 129 -9.84 -11.38 8.18
CA ILE A 129 -11.07 -12.15 8.29
C ILE A 129 -10.73 -13.63 8.48
N TYR A 130 -11.20 -14.20 9.59
CA TYR A 130 -11.00 -15.61 9.92
C TYR A 130 -12.23 -16.20 10.61
N THR A 131 -12.64 -17.38 10.15
CA THR A 131 -13.55 -18.28 10.86
C THR A 131 -12.84 -19.59 11.21
N PRO A 132 -13.19 -20.27 12.31
CA PRO A 132 -12.62 -21.59 12.63
C PRO A 132 -12.81 -22.66 11.53
N ASP A 133 -13.83 -22.47 10.68
CA ASP A 133 -14.11 -23.35 9.54
C ASP A 133 -13.22 -23.06 8.31
N ASP A 134 -12.51 -21.91 8.30
CA ASP A 134 -11.56 -21.58 7.25
C ASP A 134 -10.26 -22.38 7.37
N SER A 135 -9.79 -22.93 6.25
CA SER A 135 -8.47 -23.56 6.18
C SER A 135 -7.32 -22.57 6.36
N PHE A 136 -7.55 -21.29 6.03
CA PHE A 136 -6.59 -20.20 6.19
C PHE A 136 -7.31 -18.85 6.26
N PRO A 137 -6.83 -17.89 7.06
CA PRO A 137 -7.41 -16.55 7.13
C PRO A 137 -7.33 -15.78 5.80
N GLU A 138 -8.29 -14.87 5.61
CA GLU A 138 -8.32 -13.93 4.50
C GLU A 138 -7.77 -12.56 4.94
N LEU A 139 -6.91 -11.98 4.11
CA LEU A 139 -6.43 -10.61 4.25
C LEU A 139 -6.99 -9.79 3.11
N ILE A 140 -7.51 -8.59 3.41
CA ILE A 140 -8.19 -7.75 2.43
C ILE A 140 -7.62 -6.34 2.46
N SER A 141 -7.39 -5.79 1.27
CA SER A 141 -7.04 -4.40 1.02
C SER A 141 -8.20 -3.76 0.26
N ALA A 142 -8.72 -2.63 0.75
CA ALA A 142 -9.81 -1.88 0.12
C ALA A 142 -9.40 -1.21 -1.20
N GLY A 143 -8.13 -1.27 -1.57
CA GLY A 143 -7.68 -0.81 -2.88
C GLY A 143 -7.74 0.71 -3.00
N ARG A 144 -7.97 1.18 -4.22
CA ARG A 144 -7.82 2.60 -4.57
C ARG A 144 -9.02 3.41 -4.10
N ASP A 145 -10.21 2.83 -4.12
CA ASP A 145 -11.45 3.52 -3.73
C ASP A 145 -11.63 3.61 -2.20
N LYS A 146 -10.81 2.88 -1.45
CA LYS A 146 -10.76 2.83 0.03
C LYS A 146 -12.05 2.31 0.65
N GLN A 147 -12.84 1.55 -0.10
CA GLN A 147 -14.11 1.01 0.32
C GLN A 147 -14.07 -0.51 0.19
N PHE A 148 -14.19 -1.22 1.32
CA PHE A 148 -14.34 -2.66 1.28
C PHE A 148 -15.66 -3.08 0.60
N GLY A 149 -15.61 -4.21 -0.09
CA GLY A 149 -16.74 -4.83 -0.79
C GLY A 149 -16.92 -4.36 -2.24
N THR A 150 -15.91 -3.70 -2.82
CA THR A 150 -15.95 -3.19 -4.19
C THR A 150 -15.06 -4.03 -5.13
N ALA A 151 -15.07 -3.69 -6.41
CA ALA A 151 -14.40 -4.49 -7.44
C ALA A 151 -12.86 -4.36 -7.45
N ASP A 152 -12.30 -3.35 -6.78
CA ASP A 152 -10.85 -3.13 -6.64
C ASP A 152 -10.27 -3.67 -5.35
N ASP A 153 -11.08 -4.34 -4.52
CA ASP A 153 -10.59 -5.10 -3.37
C ASP A 153 -9.55 -6.14 -3.81
N ILE A 154 -8.44 -6.17 -3.05
CA ILE A 154 -7.39 -7.17 -3.23
C ILE A 154 -7.45 -8.10 -2.03
N ASN A 155 -7.62 -9.39 -2.28
CA ASN A 155 -7.72 -10.42 -1.26
C ASN A 155 -6.53 -11.40 -1.34
N SER A 156 -6.20 -12.04 -0.22
CA SER A 156 -5.12 -13.04 -0.17
C SER A 156 -5.52 -14.41 -0.75
N LYS A 157 -6.82 -14.71 -0.83
CA LYS A 157 -7.35 -15.99 -1.35
C LYS A 157 -7.47 -16.03 -2.89
N GLY A 158 -7.25 -14.91 -3.58
CA GLY A 158 -7.49 -14.76 -5.02
C GLY A 158 -8.91 -14.26 -5.33
N LYS A 159 -9.11 -13.65 -6.51
CA LYS A 159 -10.42 -13.13 -6.94
C LYS A 159 -11.50 -14.19 -6.77
N ARG A 160 -12.53 -13.87 -5.98
CA ARG A 160 -13.77 -14.64 -5.89
C ARG A 160 -14.56 -14.55 -7.19
#